data_AF-A0A3M1KR82-F1
#
_entry.id   AF-A0A3M1KR82-F1
#
_cell.length_a   1.000
_cell.length_b   1.000
_cell.length_c   1.000
_cell.angle_alpha   90.00
_cell.angle_beta   90.00
_cell.angle_gamma   90.00
#
_symmetry.space_group_name_H-M   'P 1'
#
loop_
_entity.id
_entity.type
_entity.pdbx_description
1 polymer ?
#
loop_
_entity_poly.entity_id
_entity_poly.type
_entity_poly.pdbx_seq_one_letter_code
_entity_poly.pdbx_strand_id
1 'polypeptide(L)'
;MAWLMREIHRLVGFPDPHWDMLCAPLLDKLDGEGLELVRRALVVRQGRYLPPSADAEEIYAKRDVWTYAVFVAALRRLGVNAIPPMGREWIERDPECARALDAAGYNVGIIDEMLRKAGLPPAEFRFLDWLVKMVEERLLPVGVRGAPIHIVPDGVLIVRPKAFRALGDDWENVERRFLDEEGHPPLRQFSPRGRPELKLRGYVVDRARFRGLPEDVEVDDLEEIR
;
A
#
# COMPACT_ATOMS: atom_id res chain seq x y z
N MET A 1 12.68 -14.13 7.35
CA MET A 1 12.38 -14.16 5.90
C MET A 1 12.16 -15.56 5.34
N ALA A 2 13.14 -16.48 5.37
CA ALA A 2 13.01 -17.79 4.73
C ALA A 2 11.82 -18.64 5.20
N TRP A 3 11.44 -18.57 6.49
CA TRP A 3 10.25 -19.26 6.99
C TRP A 3 8.95 -18.70 6.40
N LEU A 4 8.83 -17.36 6.28
CA LEU A 4 7.67 -16.69 5.69
C LEU A 4 7.46 -17.11 4.24
N MET A 5 8.53 -17.16 3.45
CA MET A 5 8.47 -17.63 2.05
C MET A 5 7.93 -19.05 1.93
N ARG A 6 8.43 -19.98 2.77
CA ARG A 6 7.93 -21.37 2.79
C ARG A 6 6.46 -21.46 3.21
N GLU A 7 6.05 -20.62 4.16
CA GLU A 7 4.66 -20.60 4.61
C GLU A 7 3.73 -20.02 3.52
N ILE A 8 4.14 -18.96 2.83
CA ILE A 8 3.40 -18.42 1.68
C ILE A 8 3.32 -19.48 0.57
N HIS A 9 4.40 -20.18 0.26
CA HIS A 9 4.40 -21.27 -0.73
C HIS A 9 3.41 -22.37 -0.35
N ARG A 10 3.40 -22.81 0.90
CA ARG A 10 2.43 -23.78 1.43
C ARG A 10 0.99 -23.28 1.31
N LEU A 11 0.74 -22.00 1.59
CA LEU A 11 -0.60 -21.41 1.52
C LEU A 11 -1.11 -21.26 0.08
N VAL A 12 -0.23 -20.91 -0.87
CA VAL A 12 -0.54 -20.89 -2.30
C VAL A 12 -0.81 -22.30 -2.83
N GLY A 13 -0.03 -23.29 -2.38
CA GLY A 13 -0.24 -24.71 -2.68
C GLY A 13 0.21 -25.12 -4.08
N PHE A 14 1.02 -24.32 -4.76
CA PHE A 14 1.49 -24.61 -6.12
C PHE A 14 2.71 -25.56 -6.10
N PRO A 15 2.81 -26.47 -7.09
CA PRO A 15 4.05 -27.20 -7.33
C PRO A 15 5.23 -26.27 -7.57
N ASP A 16 6.44 -26.71 -7.21
CA ASP A 16 7.67 -25.90 -7.28
C ASP A 16 7.86 -25.17 -8.63
N PRO A 17 7.67 -25.81 -9.81
CA PRO A 17 7.85 -25.10 -11.08
C PRO A 17 6.90 -23.91 -11.28
N HIS A 18 5.66 -24.01 -10.79
CA HIS A 18 4.70 -22.92 -10.86
C HIS A 18 4.99 -21.85 -9.81
N TRP A 19 5.44 -22.25 -8.62
CA TRP A 19 5.86 -21.32 -7.58
C TRP A 19 7.05 -20.45 -8.03
N ASP A 20 8.10 -21.09 -8.55
CA ASP A 20 9.33 -20.42 -9.00
C ASP A 20 9.06 -19.46 -10.15
N MET A 21 8.10 -19.78 -11.02
CA MET A 21 7.76 -18.96 -12.18
C MET A 21 6.76 -17.84 -11.88
N LEU A 22 5.78 -18.08 -11.01
CA LEU A 22 4.62 -17.18 -10.84
C LEU A 22 4.62 -16.38 -9.55
N CYS A 23 5.27 -16.88 -8.49
CA CYS A 23 5.12 -16.35 -7.14
C CYS A 23 6.44 -15.86 -6.53
N ALA A 24 7.48 -16.70 -6.50
CA ALA A 24 8.74 -16.39 -5.81
C ALA A 24 9.37 -15.06 -6.27
N PRO A 25 9.49 -14.77 -7.59
CA PRO A 25 10.14 -13.54 -8.06
C PRO A 25 9.39 -12.26 -7.69
N LEU A 26 8.10 -12.36 -7.36
CA LEU A 26 7.28 -11.22 -6.93
C LEU A 26 7.46 -10.91 -5.46
N LEU A 27 7.71 -11.94 -4.65
CA LEU A 27 7.91 -11.85 -3.21
C LEU A 27 9.30 -11.36 -2.83
N ASP A 28 10.31 -11.62 -3.67
CA ASP A 28 11.67 -11.09 -3.49
C ASP A 28 11.74 -9.56 -3.48
N LYS A 29 10.66 -8.89 -3.92
CA LYS A 29 10.51 -7.43 -3.92
C LYS A 29 9.95 -6.87 -2.61
N LEU A 30 9.56 -7.73 -1.66
CA LEU A 30 8.93 -7.33 -0.41
C LEU A 30 9.88 -7.50 0.78
N ASP A 31 9.73 -6.62 1.76
CA ASP A 31 10.31 -6.78 3.09
C ASP A 31 9.50 -7.78 3.94
N GLY A 32 9.90 -7.96 5.19
CA GLY A 32 9.25 -8.92 6.09
C GLY A 32 7.81 -8.57 6.43
N GLU A 33 7.46 -7.28 6.44
CA GLU A 33 6.11 -6.83 6.72
C GLU A 33 5.19 -7.04 5.53
N GLY A 34 5.66 -6.69 4.32
CA GLY A 34 4.97 -6.99 3.07
C GLY A 34 4.71 -8.50 2.89
N LEU A 35 5.69 -9.35 3.19
CA LEU A 35 5.50 -10.81 3.17
C LEU A 35 4.45 -11.27 4.19
N GLU A 36 4.45 -10.69 5.38
CA GLU A 36 3.46 -11.03 6.42
C GLU A 36 2.04 -10.60 6.01
N LEU A 37 1.87 -9.45 5.35
CA LEU A 37 0.58 -9.03 4.80
C LEU A 37 0.08 -9.98 3.70
N VAL A 38 0.95 -10.41 2.79
CA VAL A 38 0.60 -11.44 1.78
C VAL A 38 0.19 -12.74 2.45
N ARG A 39 0.94 -13.19 3.47
CA ARG A 39 0.61 -14.40 4.24
C ARG A 39 -0.77 -14.28 4.88
N ARG A 40 -1.09 -13.15 5.53
CA ARG A 40 -2.42 -12.91 6.14
C ARG A 40 -3.54 -12.96 5.10
N ALA A 41 -3.35 -12.35 3.92
CA ALA A 41 -4.32 -12.41 2.83
C ALA A 41 -4.61 -13.85 2.38
N LEU A 42 -3.56 -14.67 2.27
CA LEU A 42 -3.70 -16.08 1.93
C LEU A 42 -4.34 -16.92 3.03
N VAL A 43 -4.08 -16.62 4.31
CA VAL A 43 -4.80 -17.26 5.43
C VAL A 43 -6.29 -16.93 5.38
N VAL A 44 -6.66 -15.67 5.12
CA VAL A 44 -8.07 -15.28 4.93
C VAL A 44 -8.69 -16.02 3.74
N ARG A 45 -7.93 -16.24 2.66
CA ARG A 45 -8.35 -17.02 1.47
C ARG A 45 -8.65 -18.49 1.77
N GLN A 46 -7.87 -19.14 2.64
CA GLN A 46 -8.12 -20.54 3.00
C GLN A 46 -9.44 -20.74 3.73
N GLY A 47 -9.93 -19.71 4.45
CA GLY A 47 -11.22 -19.74 5.15
C GLY A 47 -12.44 -19.45 4.26
N ARG A 48 -12.31 -19.39 2.93
CA ARG A 48 -13.38 -19.00 2.00
C ARG A 48 -13.54 -19.97 0.84
N TYR A 49 -14.79 -20.26 0.49
CA TYR A 49 -15.16 -20.93 -0.76
C TYR A 49 -15.26 -19.89 -1.87
N LEU A 50 -14.45 -20.02 -2.91
CA LEU A 50 -14.39 -19.13 -4.07
C LEU A 50 -14.36 -19.98 -5.35
N PRO A 51 -15.04 -19.55 -6.44
CA PRO A 51 -15.86 -18.34 -6.57
C PRO A 51 -17.10 -18.30 -5.65
N PRO A 52 -17.66 -17.12 -5.36
CA PRO A 52 -18.96 -17.02 -4.73
C PRO A 52 -20.01 -17.70 -5.61
N SER A 53 -21.00 -18.40 -5.02
CA SER A 53 -22.12 -19.06 -5.72
C SER A 53 -21.78 -20.25 -6.65
N ALA A 54 -20.50 -20.58 -6.82
CA ALA A 54 -20.07 -21.80 -7.51
C ALA A 54 -20.40 -23.06 -6.68
N ASP A 55 -20.64 -24.18 -7.36
CA ASP A 55 -20.79 -25.48 -6.70
C ASP A 55 -19.42 -26.05 -6.25
N ALA A 56 -19.45 -27.18 -5.54
CA ALA A 56 -18.24 -27.78 -4.97
C ALA A 56 -17.22 -28.23 -6.03
N GLU A 57 -17.68 -28.69 -7.19
CA GLU A 57 -16.81 -29.14 -8.28
C GLU A 57 -16.11 -27.95 -8.92
N GLU A 58 -16.86 -26.88 -9.19
CA GLU A 58 -16.33 -25.64 -9.75
C GLU A 58 -15.39 -24.92 -8.76
N ILE A 59 -15.72 -24.89 -7.47
CA ILE A 59 -14.82 -24.36 -6.42
C ILE A 59 -13.50 -25.14 -6.39
N TYR A 60 -13.53 -26.46 -6.51
CA TYR A 60 -12.32 -27.28 -6.54
C TYR A 60 -11.50 -27.01 -7.81
N ALA A 61 -12.15 -26.99 -8.98
CA ALA A 61 -11.50 -26.76 -10.26
C ALA A 61 -10.86 -25.35 -10.37
N LYS A 62 -11.50 -24.34 -9.77
CA LYS A 62 -11.04 -22.95 -9.80
C LYS A 62 -10.20 -22.55 -8.58
N ARG A 63 -9.94 -23.46 -7.65
CA ARG A 63 -9.26 -23.16 -6.38
C ARG A 63 -7.95 -22.39 -6.60
N ASP A 64 -7.12 -22.91 -7.50
CA ASP A 64 -5.75 -22.44 -7.69
C ASP A 64 -5.71 -21.06 -8.38
N VAL A 65 -6.55 -20.82 -9.41
CA VAL A 65 -6.61 -19.51 -10.08
C VAL A 65 -7.14 -18.41 -9.16
N TRP A 66 -8.12 -18.72 -8.29
CA TRP A 66 -8.62 -17.76 -7.30
C TRP A 66 -7.64 -17.50 -6.16
N THR A 67 -6.87 -18.51 -5.75
CA THR A 67 -5.75 -18.31 -4.81
C THR A 67 -4.68 -17.41 -5.42
N TYR A 68 -4.32 -17.64 -6.70
CA TYR A 68 -3.40 -16.77 -7.41
C TYR A 68 -3.91 -15.33 -7.54
N ALA A 69 -5.20 -15.14 -7.81
CA ALA A 69 -5.80 -13.82 -7.91
C ALA A 69 -5.75 -13.06 -6.57
N VAL A 70 -6.03 -13.71 -5.43
CA VAL A 70 -5.87 -13.07 -4.11
C VAL A 70 -4.41 -12.71 -3.83
N PHE A 71 -3.49 -13.61 -4.17
CA PHE A 71 -2.05 -13.37 -4.06
C PHE A 71 -1.61 -12.14 -4.89
N VAL A 72 -2.01 -12.09 -6.16
CA VAL A 72 -1.75 -10.98 -7.07
C VAL A 72 -2.40 -9.68 -6.58
N ALA A 73 -3.64 -9.74 -6.09
CA ALA A 73 -4.34 -8.57 -5.57
C ALA A 73 -3.61 -8.01 -4.35
N ALA A 74 -3.12 -8.86 -3.46
CA ALA A 74 -2.30 -8.46 -2.31
C ALA A 74 -1.03 -7.76 -2.79
N LEU A 75 -0.29 -8.36 -3.72
CA LEU A 75 0.91 -7.76 -4.32
C LEU A 75 0.67 -6.38 -4.92
N ARG A 76 -0.45 -6.20 -5.66
CA ARG A 76 -0.85 -4.89 -6.21
C ARG A 76 -1.07 -3.84 -5.10
N ARG A 77 -1.67 -4.22 -3.96
CA ARG A 77 -1.83 -3.31 -2.81
C ARG A 77 -0.49 -2.90 -2.18
N LEU A 78 0.54 -3.71 -2.38
CA LEU A 78 1.91 -3.46 -1.92
C LEU A 78 2.78 -2.92 -3.08
N GLY A 79 2.19 -2.35 -4.14
CA GLY A 79 2.94 -1.73 -5.25
C GLY A 79 3.64 -2.70 -6.22
N VAL A 80 3.49 -4.01 -6.06
CA VAL A 80 4.06 -5.00 -6.99
C VAL A 80 3.07 -5.27 -8.12
N ASN A 81 3.23 -4.56 -9.23
CA ASN A 81 2.30 -4.58 -10.37
C ASN A 81 2.74 -5.49 -11.54
N ALA A 82 4.02 -5.90 -11.56
CA ALA A 82 4.59 -6.70 -12.64
C ALA A 82 4.24 -8.19 -12.49
N ILE A 83 3.01 -8.56 -12.89
CA ILE A 83 2.55 -9.96 -12.91
C ILE A 83 3.11 -10.66 -14.16
N PRO A 84 3.67 -11.88 -14.04
CA PRO A 84 4.12 -12.67 -15.18
C PRO A 84 3.01 -12.87 -16.23
N PRO A 85 3.29 -12.79 -17.54
CA PRO A 85 2.27 -12.93 -18.59
C PRO A 85 1.43 -14.19 -18.46
N MET A 86 2.06 -15.34 -18.18
CA MET A 86 1.35 -16.60 -17.97
C MET A 86 0.37 -16.57 -16.80
N GLY A 87 0.74 -15.88 -15.71
CA GLY A 87 -0.15 -15.70 -14.57
C GLY A 87 -1.35 -14.81 -14.90
N ARG A 88 -1.14 -13.76 -15.71
CA ARG A 88 -2.20 -12.89 -16.20
C ARG A 88 -3.17 -13.65 -17.11
N GLU A 89 -2.66 -14.37 -18.12
CA GLU A 89 -3.47 -15.19 -19.02
C GLU A 89 -4.30 -16.23 -18.26
N TRP A 90 -3.73 -16.82 -17.20
CA TRP A 90 -4.46 -17.79 -16.39
C TRP A 90 -5.66 -17.19 -15.66
N ILE A 91 -5.52 -15.98 -15.11
CA ILE A 91 -6.62 -15.24 -14.49
C ILE A 91 -7.66 -14.84 -15.54
N GLU A 92 -7.22 -14.35 -16.70
CA GLU A 92 -8.11 -13.88 -17.79
C GLU A 92 -8.99 -15.00 -18.38
N ARG A 93 -8.54 -16.26 -18.31
CA ARG A 93 -9.34 -17.44 -18.70
C ARG A 93 -10.56 -17.68 -17.81
N ASP A 94 -10.59 -17.11 -16.60
CA ASP A 94 -11.76 -17.08 -15.73
C ASP A 94 -12.28 -15.63 -15.63
N PRO A 95 -13.27 -15.24 -16.44
CA PRO A 95 -13.78 -13.87 -16.47
C PRO A 95 -14.36 -13.40 -15.14
N GLU A 96 -14.85 -14.31 -14.29
CA GLU A 96 -15.33 -13.96 -12.95
C GLU A 96 -14.17 -13.61 -12.03
N CYS A 97 -13.11 -14.43 -12.05
CA CYS A 97 -11.88 -14.18 -11.32
C CYS A 97 -11.22 -12.87 -11.76
N ALA A 98 -11.11 -12.63 -13.07
CA ALA A 98 -10.57 -11.39 -13.63
C ALA A 98 -11.38 -10.16 -13.18
N ARG A 99 -12.72 -10.22 -13.24
CA ARG A 99 -13.58 -9.14 -12.72
C ARG A 99 -13.42 -8.93 -11.23
N ALA A 100 -13.31 -10.01 -10.44
CA ALA A 100 -13.12 -9.90 -8.99
C ALA A 100 -11.77 -9.26 -8.62
N LEU A 101 -10.73 -9.50 -9.43
CA LEU A 101 -9.42 -8.87 -9.29
C LEU A 101 -9.43 -7.38 -9.67
N ASP A 102 -10.17 -7.03 -10.73
CA ASP A 102 -10.19 -5.67 -11.30
C ASP A 102 -11.29 -4.76 -10.74
N ALA A 103 -12.15 -5.26 -9.85
CA ALA A 103 -13.21 -4.51 -9.16
C ALA A 103 -12.69 -3.47 -8.14
N ALA A 104 -11.68 -2.68 -8.52
CA ALA A 104 -11.30 -1.46 -7.84
C ALA A 104 -12.42 -0.43 -8.04
N GLY A 105 -13.02 0.05 -6.95
CA GLY A 105 -13.64 1.38 -6.95
C GLY A 105 -14.96 1.54 -6.24
N TYR A 106 -16.03 0.80 -6.57
CA TYR A 106 -17.37 1.19 -6.06
C TYR A 106 -18.32 0.04 -5.71
N ASN A 107 -17.95 -1.20 -6.01
CA ASN A 107 -18.58 -2.41 -5.47
C ASN A 107 -17.52 -3.19 -4.72
N VAL A 108 -17.73 -3.48 -3.44
CA VAL A 108 -16.79 -4.25 -2.62
C VAL A 108 -16.69 -5.67 -3.20
N GLY A 109 -15.74 -5.91 -4.08
CA GLY A 109 -15.43 -7.24 -4.58
C GLY A 109 -14.97 -8.15 -3.44
N ILE A 110 -15.30 -9.44 -3.52
CA ILE A 110 -14.97 -10.41 -2.45
C ILE A 110 -13.46 -10.44 -2.13
N ILE A 111 -12.60 -10.23 -3.14
CA ILE A 111 -11.14 -10.13 -2.97
C ILE A 111 -10.79 -8.87 -2.16
N ASP A 112 -11.38 -7.71 -2.44
CA ASP A 112 -11.12 -6.48 -1.67
C ASP A 112 -11.52 -6.62 -0.19
N GLU A 113 -12.68 -7.22 0.09
CA GLU A 113 -13.10 -7.51 1.47
C GLU A 113 -12.06 -8.36 2.21
N MET A 114 -11.53 -9.39 1.54
CA MET A 114 -10.51 -10.26 2.11
C MET A 114 -9.20 -9.52 2.39
N LEU A 115 -8.76 -8.67 1.46
CA LEU A 115 -7.54 -7.89 1.63
C LEU A 115 -7.67 -6.88 2.78
N ARG A 116 -8.81 -6.21 2.90
CA ARG A 116 -9.09 -5.32 4.06
C ARG A 116 -9.07 -6.08 5.39
N LYS A 117 -9.67 -7.27 5.44
CA LYS A 117 -9.60 -8.15 6.63
C LYS A 117 -8.18 -8.60 6.98
N ALA A 118 -7.31 -8.73 5.98
CA ALA A 118 -5.91 -9.04 6.17
C ALA A 118 -5.06 -7.82 6.56
N GLY A 119 -5.64 -6.62 6.61
CA GLY A 119 -4.97 -5.37 6.96
C GLY A 119 -4.27 -4.68 5.79
N LEU A 120 -4.53 -5.10 4.55
CA LEU A 120 -3.98 -4.43 3.38
C LEU A 120 -4.76 -3.14 3.07
N PRO A 121 -4.07 -2.11 2.56
CA PRO A 121 -4.71 -0.85 2.20
C PRO A 121 -5.72 -1.03 1.03
N PRO A 122 -6.71 -0.13 0.87
CA PRO A 122 -7.62 -0.13 -0.28
C PRO A 122 -6.90 0.00 -1.63
N ALA A 123 -7.53 -0.43 -2.74
CA ALA A 123 -6.91 -0.44 -4.08
C ALA A 123 -6.53 0.95 -4.54
N GLU A 124 -7.37 1.93 -4.19
CA GLU A 124 -7.20 3.34 -4.51
C GLU A 124 -6.57 4.10 -3.35
N PHE A 125 -5.95 3.42 -2.37
CA PHE A 125 -5.30 4.11 -1.27
C PHE A 125 -4.11 4.89 -1.80
N ARG A 126 -4.29 6.21 -1.88
CA ARG A 126 -3.22 7.18 -2.09
C ARG A 126 -2.92 7.82 -0.75
N PHE A 127 -1.65 7.75 -0.36
CA PHE A 127 -1.20 8.33 0.90
C PHE A 127 -1.57 9.81 1.01
N LEU A 128 -1.43 10.58 -0.09
CA LEU A 128 -1.78 11.99 -0.11
C LEU A 128 -3.28 12.25 0.11
N ASP A 129 -4.16 11.45 -0.49
CA ASP A 129 -5.62 11.65 -0.34
C ASP A 129 -6.04 11.37 1.11
N TRP A 130 -5.47 10.33 1.72
CA TRP A 130 -5.66 10.06 3.15
C TRP A 130 -5.11 11.19 4.02
N LEU A 131 -3.90 11.67 3.73
CA LEU A 131 -3.25 12.72 4.52
C LEU A 131 -4.04 14.03 4.48
N VAL A 132 -4.53 14.42 3.29
CA VAL A 132 -5.40 15.60 3.10
C VAL A 132 -6.67 15.45 3.93
N LYS A 133 -7.33 14.30 3.88
CA LYS A 133 -8.53 14.02 4.69
C LYS A 133 -8.27 14.14 6.19
N MET A 134 -7.15 13.61 6.69
CA MET A 134 -6.81 13.69 8.12
C MET A 134 -6.53 15.13 8.58
N VAL A 135 -5.99 15.98 7.69
CA VAL A 135 -5.83 17.42 7.95
C VAL A 135 -7.19 18.13 7.97
N GLU A 136 -8.05 17.84 6.99
CA GLU A 136 -9.42 18.38 6.92
C GLU A 136 -10.25 18.03 8.17
N GLU A 137 -10.12 16.80 8.66
CA GLU A 137 -10.80 16.32 9.87
C GLU A 137 -10.11 16.75 11.17
N ARG A 138 -8.99 17.50 11.09
CA ARG A 138 -8.17 17.98 12.23
C ARG A 138 -7.65 16.86 13.13
N LEU A 139 -7.39 15.68 12.54
CA LEU A 139 -6.87 14.50 13.22
C LEU A 139 -5.33 14.45 13.23
N LEU A 140 -4.67 15.26 12.40
CA LEU A 140 -3.21 15.41 12.42
C LEU A 140 -2.80 16.83 12.81
N PRO A 141 -1.80 16.98 13.70
CA PRO A 141 -1.26 18.29 14.00
C PRO A 141 -0.51 18.87 12.79
N VAL A 142 -0.61 20.17 12.59
CA VAL A 142 0.04 20.92 11.51
C VAL A 142 0.77 22.12 12.11
N GLY A 143 2.01 22.39 11.69
CA GLY A 143 2.73 23.63 12.03
C GLY A 143 3.17 23.75 13.50
N VAL A 144 3.13 22.65 14.26
CA VAL A 144 3.57 22.63 15.67
C VAL A 144 4.81 21.76 15.83
N ARG A 145 5.54 21.93 16.93
CA ARG A 145 6.76 21.16 17.18
C ARG A 145 6.50 19.66 17.09
N GLY A 146 7.21 19.01 16.17
CA GLY A 146 7.09 17.59 15.93
C GLY A 146 5.78 17.21 15.23
N ALA A 147 5.09 18.12 14.55
CA ALA A 147 3.99 17.74 13.69
C ALA A 147 4.48 16.82 12.55
N PRO A 148 3.61 15.91 12.05
CA PRO A 148 3.88 15.19 10.80
C PRO A 148 3.87 16.11 9.58
N ILE A 149 3.28 17.31 9.68
CA ILE A 149 3.06 18.24 8.58
C ILE A 149 3.47 19.65 9.00
N HIS A 150 4.21 20.32 8.13
CA HIS A 150 4.61 21.72 8.27
C HIS A 150 4.31 22.50 6.99
N ILE A 151 4.08 23.79 7.10
CA ILE A 151 3.94 24.71 5.97
C ILE A 151 5.29 25.36 5.72
N VAL A 152 5.82 25.21 4.52
CA VAL A 152 7.08 25.82 4.08
C VAL A 152 6.83 26.76 2.91
N PRO A 153 7.75 27.66 2.55
CA PRO A 153 7.54 28.60 1.45
C PRO A 153 7.14 27.92 0.13
N ASP A 154 7.67 26.73 -0.13
CA ASP A 154 7.44 25.98 -1.37
C ASP A 154 6.20 25.06 -1.32
N GLY A 155 5.46 25.02 -0.22
CA GLY A 155 4.25 24.20 -0.09
C GLY A 155 4.09 23.54 1.28
N VAL A 156 3.67 22.28 1.27
CA VAL A 156 3.41 21.49 2.48
C VAL A 156 4.52 20.45 2.63
N LEU A 157 5.28 20.53 3.71
CA LEU A 157 6.29 19.56 4.09
C LEU A 157 5.64 18.38 4.82
N ILE A 158 5.71 17.20 4.20
CA ILE A 158 5.34 15.91 4.77
C ILE A 158 6.59 15.32 5.45
N VAL A 159 6.63 15.29 6.77
CA VAL A 159 7.81 14.86 7.54
C VAL A 159 7.89 13.34 7.62
N ARG A 160 9.00 12.76 7.16
CA ARG A 160 9.30 11.33 7.34
C ARG A 160 10.12 11.06 8.61
N PRO A 161 9.94 9.90 9.27
CA PRO A 161 8.91 8.89 9.01
C PRO A 161 7.54 9.25 9.61
N LYS A 162 7.43 10.40 10.28
CA LYS A 162 6.32 10.71 11.19
C LYS A 162 4.95 10.75 10.52
N ALA A 163 4.83 11.36 9.35
CA ALA A 163 3.59 11.42 8.59
C ALA A 163 3.12 10.04 8.12
N PHE A 164 4.06 9.19 7.71
CA PHE A 164 3.75 7.83 7.28
C PHE A 164 3.40 6.93 8.48
N ARG A 165 4.12 7.04 9.59
CA ARG A 165 3.83 6.31 10.84
C ARG A 165 2.46 6.64 11.43
N ALA A 166 1.90 7.80 11.10
CA ALA A 166 0.55 8.13 11.53
C ALA A 166 -0.53 7.19 10.94
N LEU A 167 -0.19 6.44 9.89
CA LEU A 167 -1.06 5.43 9.29
C LEU A 167 -1.02 4.09 10.02
N GLY A 168 0.11 3.75 10.64
CA GLY A 168 0.32 2.48 11.32
C GLY A 168 1.73 1.92 11.13
N ASP A 169 1.89 0.65 11.45
CA ASP A 169 3.19 -0.03 11.47
C ASP A 169 3.78 -0.24 10.05
N ASP A 170 2.94 -0.43 9.02
CA ASP A 170 3.31 -0.67 7.60
C ASP A 170 3.70 0.61 6.82
N TRP A 171 4.22 1.60 7.53
CA TRP A 171 4.46 2.93 6.97
C TRP A 171 5.56 2.94 5.89
N GLU A 172 6.53 2.01 5.95
CA GLU A 172 7.63 1.90 4.99
C GLU A 172 7.13 1.52 3.61
N ASN A 173 6.13 0.63 3.56
CA ASN A 173 5.50 0.20 2.33
C ASN A 173 4.62 1.30 1.72
N VAL A 174 3.94 2.08 2.58
CA VAL A 174 3.20 3.27 2.14
C VAL A 174 4.15 4.34 1.59
N GLU A 175 5.29 4.57 2.22
CA GLU A 175 6.33 5.48 1.73
C GLU A 175 6.87 5.01 0.37
N ARG A 176 7.18 3.71 0.21
CA ARG A 176 7.62 3.14 -1.07
C ARG A 176 6.60 3.37 -2.18
N ARG A 177 5.31 3.11 -1.93
CA ARG A 177 4.25 3.36 -2.92
C ARG A 177 4.11 4.83 -3.28
N PHE A 178 4.25 5.73 -2.31
CA PHE A 178 4.28 7.17 -2.57
C PHE A 178 5.46 7.59 -3.46
N LEU A 179 6.62 6.93 -3.31
CA LEU A 179 7.80 7.15 -4.14
C LEU A 179 7.71 6.50 -5.53
N ASP A 180 6.90 5.45 -5.69
CA ASP A 180 6.63 4.83 -7.00
C ASP A 180 5.65 5.66 -7.86
N GLU A 181 4.97 6.66 -7.28
CA GLU A 181 4.08 7.55 -8.03
C GLU A 181 4.87 8.45 -8.99
N GLU A 182 4.40 8.55 -10.25
CA GLU A 182 5.00 9.43 -11.25
C GLU A 182 4.94 10.89 -10.78
N GLY A 183 6.09 11.57 -10.78
CA GLY A 183 6.20 12.95 -10.33
C GLY A 183 6.25 13.14 -8.81
N HIS A 184 6.61 12.09 -8.05
CA HIS A 184 6.87 12.25 -6.61
C HIS A 184 7.93 13.34 -6.35
N PRO A 185 7.78 14.16 -5.30
CA PRO A 185 8.78 15.18 -4.96
C PRO A 185 10.07 14.54 -4.45
N PRO A 186 11.23 15.20 -4.64
CA PRO A 186 12.49 14.74 -4.07
C PRO A 186 12.47 14.88 -2.54
N LEU A 187 13.29 14.06 -1.89
CA LEU A 187 13.51 14.17 -0.45
C LEU A 187 14.32 15.44 -0.14
N ARG A 188 13.78 16.29 0.73
CA ARG A 188 14.39 17.55 1.16
C ARG A 188 14.67 17.52 2.67
N GLN A 189 15.58 18.37 3.11
CA GLN A 189 15.98 18.48 4.52
C GLN A 189 15.83 19.91 5.00
N PHE A 190 15.29 20.08 6.20
CA PHE A 190 15.04 21.37 6.82
C PHE A 190 15.55 21.41 8.25
N SER A 191 15.86 22.59 8.77
CA SER A 191 16.05 22.85 10.19
C SER A 191 15.23 24.05 10.64
N PRO A 192 14.64 24.03 11.84
CA PRO A 192 14.06 25.24 12.41
C PRO A 192 15.13 26.32 12.60
N ARG A 193 14.78 27.57 12.30
CA ARG A 193 15.66 28.70 12.52
C ARG A 193 16.06 28.78 14.00
N GLY A 194 17.34 29.04 14.24
CA GLY A 194 17.92 29.04 15.59
C GLY A 194 18.10 27.66 16.23
N ARG A 195 17.76 26.56 15.53
CA ARG A 195 17.95 25.17 15.97
C ARG A 195 18.56 24.30 14.85
N PRO A 196 19.74 24.66 14.32
CA PRO A 196 20.35 23.97 13.18
C PRO A 196 20.70 22.51 13.46
N GLU A 197 20.77 22.09 14.72
CA GLU A 197 21.01 20.71 15.14
C GLU A 197 19.79 19.79 14.90
N LEU A 198 18.59 20.36 14.83
CA LEU A 198 17.37 19.60 14.55
C LEU A 198 17.17 19.50 13.04
N LYS A 199 17.11 18.27 12.54
CA LYS A 199 16.92 17.97 11.12
C LYS A 199 15.56 17.33 10.90
N LEU A 200 14.73 17.98 10.10
CA LEU A 200 13.51 17.40 9.54
C LEU A 200 13.82 16.95 8.11
N ARG A 201 13.38 15.74 7.76
CA ARG A 201 13.48 15.25 6.38
C ARG A 201 12.08 14.96 5.90
N GLY A 202 11.81 15.24 4.63
CA GLY A 202 10.47 15.06 4.11
C GLY A 202 10.30 15.48 2.67
N TYR A 203 9.05 15.43 2.25
CA TYR A 203 8.61 15.65 0.88
C TYR A 203 7.79 16.92 0.83
N VAL A 204 8.12 17.84 -0.07
CA VAL A 204 7.34 19.07 -0.25
C VAL A 204 6.37 18.88 -1.40
N VAL A 205 5.07 19.03 -1.10
CA VAL A 205 3.99 18.91 -2.07
C VAL A 205 3.23 20.23 -2.20
N ASP A 206 2.55 20.39 -3.33
CA ASP A 206 1.77 21.60 -3.61
C ASP A 206 0.70 21.85 -2.54
N ARG A 207 0.70 23.07 -2.00
CA ARG A 207 -0.27 23.54 -1.00
C ARG A 207 -1.71 23.45 -1.51
N ALA A 208 -1.96 23.60 -2.81
CA ALA A 208 -3.28 23.49 -3.41
C ALA A 208 -3.95 22.11 -3.21
N ARG A 209 -3.17 21.07 -2.88
CA ARG A 209 -3.70 19.75 -2.53
C ARG A 209 -4.36 19.71 -1.14
N PHE A 210 -4.01 20.61 -0.22
CA PHE A 210 -4.51 20.60 1.16
C PHE A 210 -5.57 21.69 1.37
N ARG A 211 -6.81 21.39 0.94
CA ARG A 211 -7.94 22.35 1.00
C ARG A 211 -8.50 22.60 2.41
N GLY A 212 -8.09 21.81 3.41
CA GLY A 212 -8.52 21.93 4.81
C GLY A 212 -7.47 22.47 5.79
N LEU A 213 -6.40 23.10 5.29
CA LEU A 213 -5.43 23.74 6.19
C LEU A 213 -6.13 24.83 7.02
N PRO A 214 -5.89 24.91 8.34
CA PRO A 214 -6.41 26.01 9.14
C PRO A 214 -5.92 27.36 8.59
N GLU A 215 -6.82 28.35 8.52
CA GLU A 215 -6.53 29.67 7.94
C GLU A 215 -5.45 30.44 8.71
N ASP A 216 -5.23 30.08 9.97
CA ASP A 216 -4.26 30.64 10.90
C ASP A 216 -2.89 29.94 10.88
N VAL A 217 -2.69 28.90 10.06
CA VAL A 217 -1.37 28.27 9.94
C VAL A 217 -0.44 29.14 9.08
N GLU A 218 0.46 29.83 9.77
CA GLU A 218 1.57 30.56 9.17
C GLU A 218 2.62 29.61 8.58
N VAL A 219 3.45 30.15 7.69
CA VAL A 219 4.63 29.43 7.19
C VAL A 219 5.56 29.17 8.38
N ASP A 220 5.89 27.90 8.62
CA ASP A 220 6.83 27.52 9.67
C ASP A 220 8.22 28.13 9.39
N ASP A 221 8.89 28.57 10.45
CA ASP A 221 10.26 29.13 10.40
C ASP A 221 11.30 28.00 10.23
N LEU A 222 11.20 27.30 9.10
CA LEU A 222 12.06 26.21 8.67
C LEU A 222 12.94 26.66 7.50
N GLU A 223 14.25 26.44 7.63
CA GLU A 223 15.23 26.72 6.58
C GLU A 223 15.65 25.41 5.91
N GLU A 224 15.61 25.38 4.58
CA GLU A 224 16.10 24.24 3.82
C GLU A 224 17.63 24.14 3.91
N ILE A 225 18.11 22.93 4.12
CA ILE A 225 19.53 22.60 4.18
C ILE A 225 19.90 21.95 2.84
N ARG A 226 20.76 22.63 2.09
CA ARG A 226 21.35 22.11 0.85
C ARG A 226 22.47 21.11 1.12
#